data_AF-A0A350EQ05-F1
#
_entry.id   AF-A0A350EQ05-F1
#
_cell.length_a   1.000
_cell.length_b   1.000
_cell.length_c   1.000
_cell.angle_alpha   90.00
_cell.angle_beta   90.00
_cell.angle_gamma   90.00
#
_symmetry.space_group_name_H-M   'P 1'
#
loop_
_entity.id
_entity.type
_entity.pdbx_description
1 polymer ?
#
loop_
_entity_poly.entity_id
_entity_poly.type
_entity_poly.pdbx_seq_one_letter_code
_entity_poly.pdbx_strand_id
1 'polypeptide(L)' 'WRLKPLHREIMLSQTYRQSGRWNEAGAAVDADTRLLWRFPPRRLTAEELRDTMLSVAGKLDLRAGGPGFQLYRY' A
#
# COMPACT_ATOMS: atom_id res chain seq x y z
N TRP A 1 22.76 1.31 18.62
CA TRP A 1 22.16 0.32 17.69
C TRP A 1 21.95 1.01 16.34
N ARG A 2 22.16 0.34 15.19
CA ARG A 2 21.97 0.95 13.85
C ARG A 2 20.68 0.42 13.22
N LEU A 3 19.71 1.31 12.96
CA LEU A 3 18.39 0.93 12.44
C LEU A 3 18.40 0.58 10.93
N LYS A 4 19.22 1.25 10.13
CA LYS A 4 19.26 1.05 8.67
C LYS A 4 19.65 -0.38 8.24
N PRO A 5 20.68 -1.04 8.84
CA PRO A 5 20.97 -2.44 8.54
C PRO A 5 19.80 -3.38 8.80
N LEU A 6 19.10 -3.21 9.93
CA LEU A 6 17.92 -4.02 10.26
C LEU A 6 16.78 -3.83 9.25
N HIS A 7 16.48 -2.58 8.87
CA HIS A 7 15.47 -2.32 7.83
C HIS A 7 15.86 -2.99 6.51
N ARG A 8 17.13 -2.90 6.10
CA ARG A 8 17.61 -3.55 4.87
C ARG A 8 17.40 -5.05 4.92
N GLU A 9 17.68 -5.68 6.06
CA GLU A 9 17.49 -7.13 6.23
C GLU A 9 16.01 -7.53 6.13
N ILE A 10 15.12 -6.79 6.79
CA ILE A 10 13.66 -7.00 6.70
C ILE A 10 13.19 -6.83 5.25
N MET A 11 13.54 -5.73 4.59
CA MET A 11 13.10 -5.40 3.24
C MET A 11 13.64 -6.37 2.18
N LEU A 12 14.78 -7.01 2.44
CA LEU A 12 15.39 -8.01 1.55
C LEU A 12 14.98 -9.46 1.87
N SER A 13 14.22 -9.70 2.94
CA SER A 13 13.68 -11.02 3.24
C SER A 13 12.79 -11.55 2.10
N GLN A 14 12.68 -12.88 2.00
CA GLN A 14 11.79 -13.49 1.00
C GLN A 14 10.32 -13.15 1.29
N THR A 15 9.93 -13.16 2.57
CA THR A 15 8.56 -12.81 3.00
C THR A 15 8.19 -11.38 2.63
N TYR A 16 9.07 -10.39 2.84
CA TYR A 16 8.77 -8.99 2.49
C TYR A 16 8.64 -8.78 0.98
N ARG A 17 9.41 -9.52 0.17
CA ARG A 17 9.42 -9.43 -1.30
C ARG A 17 8.38 -10.35 -1.96
N GLN A 18 7.63 -11.11 -1.19
CA GLN A 18 6.61 -12.02 -1.69
C GLN A 18 5.51 -11.26 -2.44
N SER A 19 4.95 -11.89 -3.47
CA SER A 19 3.84 -11.29 -4.22
C SER A 19 2.62 -11.10 -3.32
N GLY A 20 1.98 -9.93 -3.42
CA GLY A 20 0.67 -9.68 -2.81
C GLY A 20 -0.52 -10.24 -3.59
N ARG A 21 -0.28 -10.90 -4.73
CA ARG A 21 -1.35 -11.44 -5.59
C ARG A 21 -2.15 -12.52 -4.87
N TRP A 22 -3.41 -12.65 -5.25
CA TRP A 22 -4.27 -13.71 -4.77
C TRP A 22 -3.69 -15.08 -5.15
N ASN A 23 -3.73 -16.02 -4.20
CA ASN A 23 -3.36 -17.41 -4.37
C ASN A 23 -4.44 -18.26 -3.71
N GLU A 24 -5.12 -19.09 -4.50
CA GLU A 24 -6.24 -19.92 -4.04
C GLU A 24 -5.82 -20.95 -2.98
N ALA A 25 -4.65 -21.58 -3.15
CA ALA A 25 -4.14 -22.55 -2.18
C ALA A 25 -3.79 -21.87 -0.84
N GLY A 26 -3.20 -20.67 -0.88
CA GLY A 26 -2.91 -19.88 0.32
C GLY A 26 -4.18 -19.47 1.04
N ALA A 27 -5.18 -19.00 0.29
CA ALA A 27 -6.48 -18.60 0.84
C ALA A 27 -7.28 -19.77 1.44
N ALA A 28 -7.18 -20.96 0.86
CA ALA A 28 -7.83 -22.17 1.37
C ALA A 28 -7.23 -22.60 2.73
N VAL A 29 -5.93 -22.39 2.93
CA VAL A 29 -5.24 -22.73 4.18
C VAL A 29 -5.39 -21.63 5.24
N ASP A 30 -5.30 -20.37 4.84
CA ASP A 30 -5.24 -19.22 5.74
C ASP A 30 -5.86 -17.98 5.09
N ALA A 31 -7.20 -17.88 5.07
CA ALA A 31 -7.90 -16.74 4.47
C ALA A 31 -7.49 -15.38 5.09
N ASP A 32 -7.19 -15.38 6.39
CA ASP A 32 -6.80 -14.18 7.16
C ASP A 32 -5.35 -13.75 6.93
N THR A 33 -4.56 -14.52 6.18
CA THR A 33 -3.15 -14.20 5.88
C THR A 33 -2.27 -14.08 7.13
N ARG A 34 -2.57 -14.85 8.19
CA ARG A 34 -1.79 -14.91 9.45
C ARG A 34 -0.38 -15.44 9.24
N LEU A 35 -0.19 -16.34 8.29
CA LEU A 35 1.09 -16.94 7.92
C LEU A 35 1.86 -16.11 6.88
N LEU A 36 1.36 -14.91 6.54
CA LEU A 36 2.01 -13.96 5.64
C LEU A 36 2.29 -14.53 4.24
N TRP A 37 1.42 -15.41 3.74
CA TRP A 37 1.50 -15.90 2.36
C TRP A 37 1.16 -14.81 1.32
N ARG A 38 0.67 -13.66 1.77
CA ARG A 38 0.63 -12.38 1.04
C ARG A 38 0.68 -11.24 2.06
N PHE A 39 0.72 -9.99 1.60
CA PHE A 39 0.53 -8.86 2.50
C PHE A 39 -0.92 -8.84 3.03
N PRO A 40 -1.16 -8.81 4.36
CA PRO A 40 -2.50 -8.74 4.91
C PRO A 40 -3.26 -7.50 4.40
N PRO A 41 -4.53 -7.63 4.00
CA PRO A 41 -5.34 -6.48 3.61
C PRO A 41 -5.38 -5.45 4.74
N ARG A 42 -5.21 -4.18 4.37
CA ARG A 42 -5.39 -3.06 5.29
C ARG A 42 -6.50 -2.15 4.79
N ARG A 43 -7.08 -1.38 5.71
CA ARG A 43 -8.00 -0.31 5.36
C ARG A 43 -7.27 0.76 4.54
N LEU A 44 -7.92 1.21 3.47
CA LEU A 44 -7.44 2.32 2.66
C LEU A 44 -7.79 3.65 3.32
N THR A 45 -6.93 4.66 3.16
CA THR A 45 -7.23 6.03 3.56
C THR A 45 -8.18 6.70 2.56
N ALA A 46 -8.72 7.87 2.92
CA ALA A 46 -9.61 8.62 2.04
C ALA A 46 -8.89 9.09 0.76
N GLU A 47 -7.63 9.46 0.89
CA GLU A 47 -6.75 9.88 -0.20
C GLU A 47 -6.49 8.73 -1.17
N GLU A 48 -6.15 7.54 -0.66
CA GLU A 48 -5.93 6.35 -1.48
C GLU A 48 -7.18 5.97 -2.27
N LEU A 49 -8.35 6.06 -1.64
CA LEU A 49 -9.63 5.80 -2.31
C LEU A 49 -9.92 6.84 -3.41
N ARG A 50 -9.74 8.13 -3.11
CA ARG A 50 -9.90 9.23 -4.06
C ARG A 50 -8.97 9.07 -5.26
N ASP A 51 -7.69 8.80 -5.02
CA ASP A 51 -6.68 8.67 -6.06
C ASP A 51 -6.94 7.44 -6.94
N THR A 52 -7.44 6.35 -6.35
CA THR A 52 -7.89 5.17 -7.10
C THR A 52 -9.04 5.53 -8.05
N MET A 53 -10.06 6.25 -7.57
CA MET A 53 -11.18 6.71 -8.40
C MET A 53 -10.72 7.64 -9.53
N LEU A 54 -9.85 8.60 -9.23
CA LEU A 54 -9.29 9.52 -10.22
C LEU A 54 -8.45 8.80 -11.27
N SER A 55 -7.65 7.81 -10.86
CA SER A 55 -6.81 7.00 -11.74
C SER A 55 -7.65 6.18 -12.71
N VAL A 56 -8.64 5.44 -12.21
CA VAL A 56 -9.54 4.62 -13.03
C VAL A 56 -10.36 5.47 -14.01
N ALA A 57 -10.74 6.69 -13.60
CA ALA A 57 -11.47 7.63 -14.46
C ALA A 57 -10.57 8.35 -15.49
N GLY A 58 -9.25 8.14 -15.48
CA GLY A 58 -8.31 8.87 -16.34
C GLY A 58 -8.19 10.36 -16.01
N LYS A 59 -8.51 10.76 -14.77
CA LYS A 59 -8.54 12.15 -14.29
C LYS A 59 -7.48 12.47 -13.25
N LEU A 60 -6.63 11.50 -12.88
CA LEU A 60 -5.55 11.72 -11.93
C LEU A 60 -4.50 12.64 -12.56
N ASP A 61 -4.25 13.78 -11.91
CA ASP A 61 -3.18 14.71 -12.28
C ASP A 61 -1.93 14.43 -11.43
N LEU A 62 -0.82 14.07 -12.08
CA LEU A 62 0.45 13.73 -11.44
C LEU A 62 1.43 14.90 -11.39
N ARG A 63 1.04 16.10 -11.83
CA ARG A 63 1.90 17.29 -11.77
C ARG A 63 2.21 17.62 -10.31
N ALA A 64 3.49 17.69 -9.98
CA ALA A 64 3.94 18.04 -8.65
C ALA A 64 3.77 19.55 -8.37
N GLY A 65 3.40 19.88 -7.13
CA GLY A 65 3.18 21.27 -6.69
C GLY A 65 1.74 21.74 -6.89
N GLY A 66 1.54 23.05 -6.87
CA GLY A 66 0.23 23.69 -6.95
C GLY A 66 -0.28 24.24 -5.61
N PRO A 67 -1.36 25.02 -5.62
CA PRO A 67 -1.95 25.55 -4.40
C PRO A 67 -2.47 24.41 -3.53
N GLY A 68 -2.12 24.44 -2.24
CA GLY A 68 -2.65 23.49 -1.26
C GLY A 68 -4.16 23.65 -1.05
N PHE A 69 -4.77 22.69 -0.36
CA PHE A 69 -6.17 22.81 0.06
C PHE A 69 -6.31 23.94 1.09
N GLN A 70 -7.09 24.97 0.78
CA GLN A 70 -7.44 26.06 1.69
C GLN A 70 -8.93 25.98 2.05
N LEU A 71 -9.22 25.63 3.30
CA LEU A 71 -10.60 25.55 3.78
C LEU A 71 -11.22 26.93 4.04
N TYR A 72 -10.40 27.91 4.45
CA TYR A 72 -10.82 29.26 4.78
C TYR A 72 -10.15 30.28 3.87
N ARG A 73 -10.90 31.30 3.49
CA ARG A 73 -10.41 32.50 2.83
C ARG A 73 -10.50 33.63 3.85
N TYR A 74 -9.35 34.15 4.25
CA TYR A 74 -9.28 35.41 5.02
C TYR A 74 -9.41 36.59 4.05
#